data_AF-A0A6A6RJT8-F1
#
_entry.id   AF-A0A6A6RJT8-F1
#
_cell.length_a   1.000
_cell.length_b   1.000
_cell.length_c   1.000
_cell.angle_alpha   90.00
_cell.angle_beta   90.00
_cell.angle_gamma   90.00
#
_symmetry.space_group_name_H-M   'P 1'
#
loop_
_entity.id
_entity.type
_entity.pdbx_description
1 polymer ?
#
loop_
_entity_poly.entity_id
_entity_poly.type
_entity_poly.pdbx_seq_one_letter_code
_entity_poly.pdbx_strand_id
1 'polypeptide(L)'
;MLQLSRAWQRSLLRLSLLGTLLIPIQYIYFPSITHIPPSPPSAMAPPPSPSDVARTLLASKGLELQSLQVLQSLWAGYGQICRITATPKPPPSSGSTSRTNSTSASNISPPHDPQSFILKLIAPPSTTTTTSSEGHIRKILSYQVEQYFYTTLAPKLPPSIPTAQVLASMNEAHADGTITIATILSDLKQNYPVAGEKREVLTPVQVHAALDWLADFHGFWWSRVGDMDYRTLVRPPLEEVHRDDDDAPRKTVWLNGGYTYLATRLSEYTTLTHNHSSEWRRPLTQATREQVSVSELIASILVPTEKGSGSVSAEYMTLLHGDVKSENLFTSADGKTVVFYDFQYTGLGLGVC
;
A
#
# COMPACT_ATOMS: atom_id res chain seq x y z
N MET A 1 -17.44 -40.58 27.70
CA MET A 1 -17.11 -41.09 26.36
C MET A 1 -16.65 -39.90 25.53
N LEU A 2 -15.34 -39.66 25.50
CA LEU A 2 -14.54 -38.99 24.44
C LEU A 2 -13.13 -38.82 25.02
N GLN A 3 -12.21 -39.61 24.46
CA GLN A 3 -10.79 -39.66 24.80
C GLN A 3 -10.10 -38.43 24.20
N LEU A 4 -9.47 -37.62 25.04
CA LEU A 4 -8.48 -36.62 24.61
C LEU A 4 -7.14 -37.32 24.35
N SER A 5 -6.56 -37.01 23.19
CA SER A 5 -5.38 -37.66 22.62
C SER A 5 -4.09 -37.41 23.41
N ARG A 6 -3.25 -38.45 23.51
CA ARG A 6 -2.00 -38.57 24.28
C ARG A 6 -0.81 -37.72 23.81
N ALA A 7 -1.03 -36.65 23.04
CA ALA A 7 0.05 -35.83 22.46
C ALA A 7 0.54 -34.68 23.36
N TRP A 8 -0.23 -34.28 24.39
CA TRP A 8 0.09 -33.11 25.22
C TRP A 8 0.78 -33.41 26.57
N GLN A 9 0.91 -34.68 26.96
CA GLN A 9 1.52 -35.06 28.25
C GLN A 9 3.05 -35.31 28.20
N ARG A 10 3.72 -35.14 27.05
CA ARG A 10 5.15 -35.46 26.90
C ARG A 10 6.12 -34.26 26.91
N SER A 11 5.63 -33.01 26.97
CA SER A 11 6.52 -31.82 26.96
C SER A 11 6.78 -31.19 28.34
N LEU A 12 6.18 -31.70 29.42
CA LEU A 12 6.33 -31.13 30.78
C LEU A 12 7.27 -31.94 31.71
N LEU A 13 8.04 -32.90 31.17
CA LEU A 13 8.91 -33.78 31.97
C LEU A 13 10.38 -33.83 31.49
N ARG A 14 10.89 -32.72 30.93
CA ARG A 14 12.32 -32.56 30.57
C ARG A 14 12.97 -31.27 31.10
N LEU A 15 12.52 -30.77 32.24
CA LEU A 15 13.19 -29.68 32.98
C LEU A 15 13.25 -30.03 34.47
N SER A 16 14.01 -31.07 34.78
CA SER A 16 14.46 -31.42 36.13
C SER A 16 15.63 -32.38 35.97
N LEU A 17 16.72 -32.11 36.70
CA LEU A 17 18.01 -32.82 36.75
C LEU A 17 19.13 -32.34 35.81
N LEU A 18 19.86 -31.33 36.28
CA LEU A 18 21.33 -31.23 36.26
C LEU A 18 21.66 -30.14 37.30
N GLY A 19 22.11 -30.44 38.52
CA GLY A 19 23.35 -31.14 38.83
C GLY A 19 24.39 -30.08 39.20
N THR A 20 24.42 -29.68 40.47
CA THR A 20 25.33 -28.70 41.06
C THR A 20 26.78 -29.17 40.95
N LEU A 21 27.61 -28.46 40.18
CA LEU A 21 29.07 -28.58 40.22
C LEU A 21 29.67 -27.21 40.58
N LEU A 22 30.21 -27.10 41.79
CA LEU A 22 30.95 -25.94 42.27
C LEU A 22 32.35 -25.95 41.64
N ILE A 23 32.69 -24.90 40.88
CA ILE A 23 34.05 -24.62 40.39
C ILE A 23 34.51 -23.30 41.02
N PRO A 24 35.72 -23.21 41.59
CA PRO A 24 36.20 -22.00 42.26
C PRO A 24 36.48 -20.87 41.26
N ILE A 25 35.98 -19.67 41.57
CA ILE A 25 36.19 -18.45 40.79
C ILE A 25 37.62 -17.95 41.02
N GLN A 26 38.48 -18.08 40.01
CA GLN A 26 39.73 -17.32 39.91
C GLN A 26 39.42 -15.91 39.39
N TYR A 27 39.82 -14.89 40.14
CA TYR A 27 39.78 -13.50 39.72
C TYR A 27 40.75 -13.26 38.55
N ILE A 28 40.20 -13.08 37.34
CA ILE A 28 40.95 -12.59 36.18
C ILE A 28 40.78 -11.07 36.13
N TYR A 29 41.88 -10.35 36.33
CA TYR A 29 41.97 -8.90 36.12
C TYR A 29 41.85 -8.60 34.62
N PHE A 30 40.77 -7.91 34.22
CA PHE A 30 40.69 -7.28 32.89
C PHE A 30 41.30 -5.87 32.96
N PRO A 31 42.24 -5.51 32.08
CA PRO A 31 42.78 -4.15 32.02
C PRO A 31 41.70 -3.19 31.49
N SER A 32 41.66 -2.00 32.06
CA SER A 32 40.74 -0.91 31.72
C SER A 32 40.75 -0.63 30.21
N ILE A 33 39.65 -0.97 29.54
CA ILE A 33 39.35 -0.49 28.19
C ILE A 33 39.01 1.00 28.34
N THR A 34 39.85 1.84 27.73
CA THR A 34 39.55 3.26 27.57
C THR A 34 38.24 3.41 26.81
N HIS A 35 37.24 3.96 27.48
CA HIS A 35 35.93 4.26 26.92
C HIS A 35 36.10 5.29 25.80
N ILE A 36 36.08 4.83 24.54
CA ILE A 36 35.93 5.73 23.40
C ILE A 36 34.49 6.24 23.48
N PRO A 37 34.25 7.55 23.59
CA PRO A 37 32.88 8.08 23.57
C PRO A 37 32.25 7.72 22.23
N PRO A 38 30.96 7.30 22.21
CA PRO A 38 30.27 7.06 20.96
C PRO A 38 30.33 8.33 20.12
N SER A 39 30.65 8.16 18.84
CA SER A 39 30.59 9.23 17.85
C SER A 39 29.22 9.93 17.96
N PRO A 40 29.14 11.26 17.83
CA PRO A 40 27.85 11.94 17.80
C PRO A 40 26.97 11.29 16.72
N PRO A 41 25.65 11.16 16.95
CA PRO A 41 24.75 10.65 15.91
C PRO A 41 24.99 11.46 14.64
N SER A 42 25.34 10.76 13.56
CA SER A 42 25.48 11.36 12.24
C SER A 42 24.27 12.26 11.99
N ALA A 43 24.50 13.53 11.67
CA ALA A 43 23.42 14.47 11.37
C ALA A 43 22.52 13.83 10.30
N MET A 44 21.26 13.60 10.65
CA MET A 44 20.31 12.86 9.82
C MET A 44 20.19 13.51 8.46
N ALA A 45 20.20 12.69 7.40
CA ALA A 45 19.94 13.20 6.06
C ALA A 45 18.53 13.81 6.02
N PRO A 46 18.36 15.01 5.43
CA PRO A 46 17.02 15.58 5.25
C PRO A 46 16.18 14.66 4.35
N PRO A 47 14.84 14.62 4.54
CA PRO A 47 13.98 13.87 3.65
C PRO A 47 14.18 14.32 2.19
N PRO A 48 14.02 13.41 1.21
CA PRO A 48 14.28 13.72 -0.18
C PRO A 48 13.39 14.88 -0.65
N SER A 49 14.00 15.85 -1.32
CA SER A 49 13.30 16.97 -1.94
C SER A 49 12.34 16.45 -3.02
N PRO A 50 11.04 16.80 -2.96
CA PRO A 50 10.07 16.40 -3.99
C PRO A 50 10.50 16.81 -5.40
N SER A 51 11.15 17.97 -5.54
CA SER A 51 11.66 18.47 -6.82
C SER A 51 12.80 17.61 -7.35
N ASP A 52 13.68 17.13 -6.49
CA ASP A 52 14.82 16.31 -6.91
C ASP A 52 14.35 14.92 -7.35
N VAL A 53 13.43 14.32 -6.58
CA VAL A 53 12.78 13.05 -6.95
C VAL A 53 12.02 13.20 -8.28
N ALA A 54 11.23 14.27 -8.44
CA ALA A 54 10.52 14.55 -9.68
C ALA A 54 11.47 14.67 -10.87
N ARG A 55 12.57 15.43 -10.74
CA ARG A 55 13.56 15.60 -11.82
C ARG A 55 14.20 14.28 -12.22
N THR A 56 14.60 13.45 -11.25
CA THR A 56 15.20 12.14 -11.53
C THR A 56 14.23 11.23 -12.29
N LEU A 57 12.99 11.11 -11.81
CA LEU A 57 11.98 10.27 -12.45
C LEU A 57 11.58 10.78 -13.85
N LEU A 58 11.39 12.09 -14.02
CA LEU A 58 11.07 12.70 -15.32
C LEU A 58 12.22 12.57 -16.32
N ALA A 59 13.47 12.76 -15.89
CA ALA A 59 14.64 12.64 -16.75
C ALA A 59 14.75 11.24 -17.36
N SER A 60 14.38 10.20 -16.61
CA SER A 60 14.33 8.81 -17.12
C SER A 60 13.36 8.61 -18.29
N LYS A 61 12.42 9.55 -18.49
CA LYS A 61 11.45 9.58 -19.58
C LYS A 61 11.72 10.68 -20.61
N GLY A 62 12.87 11.33 -20.55
CA GLY A 62 13.21 12.43 -21.45
C GLY A 62 12.37 13.69 -21.21
N LEU A 63 11.85 13.87 -20.00
CA LEU A 63 11.07 15.04 -19.59
C LEU A 63 11.86 15.90 -18.61
N GLU A 64 11.60 17.21 -18.64
CA GLU A 64 12.19 18.20 -17.74
C GLU A 64 11.10 18.84 -16.87
N LEU A 65 11.35 18.92 -15.56
CA LEU A 65 10.44 19.52 -14.59
C LEU A 65 10.38 21.05 -14.79
N GLN A 66 9.19 21.57 -15.06
CA GLN A 66 8.94 23.01 -15.17
C GLN A 66 8.45 23.63 -13.87
N SER A 67 7.52 22.95 -13.19
CA SER A 67 6.97 23.43 -11.92
C SER A 67 6.49 22.28 -11.04
N LEU A 68 6.44 22.55 -9.74
CA LEU A 68 5.93 21.64 -8.72
C LEU A 68 5.09 22.44 -7.73
N GLN A 69 3.87 21.97 -7.47
CA GLN A 69 2.94 22.51 -6.49
C GLN A 69 2.54 21.40 -5.53
N VAL A 70 2.79 21.57 -4.23
CA VAL A 70 2.27 20.65 -3.20
C VAL A 70 0.76 20.83 -3.13
N LEU A 71 0.01 19.74 -3.36
CA LEU A 71 -1.44 19.70 -3.24
C LEU A 71 -1.86 19.30 -1.83
N GLN A 72 -1.18 18.30 -1.26
CA GLN A 72 -1.55 17.72 0.03
C GLN A 72 -0.35 17.07 0.72
N SER A 73 -0.27 17.20 2.04
CA SER A 73 0.64 16.42 2.88
C SER A 73 0.01 15.07 3.24
N LEU A 74 0.81 14.01 3.23
CA LEU A 74 0.39 12.69 3.69
C LEU A 74 0.36 12.65 5.23
N TRP A 75 -0.50 11.77 5.76
CA TRP A 75 -0.70 11.61 7.20
C TRP A 75 0.60 11.34 7.96
N ALA A 76 0.68 11.87 9.19
CA ALA A 76 1.83 11.71 10.08
C ALA A 76 3.18 12.12 9.47
N GLY A 77 3.17 13.03 8.49
CA GLY A 77 4.38 13.53 7.84
C GLY A 77 5.05 12.53 6.89
N TYR A 78 4.30 11.56 6.35
CA TYR A 78 4.87 10.49 5.53
C TYR A 78 5.28 10.91 4.12
N GLY A 79 5.08 12.17 3.74
CA GLY A 79 5.39 12.66 2.41
C GLY A 79 4.30 13.57 1.87
N GLN A 80 4.21 13.68 0.54
CA GLN A 80 3.42 14.71 -0.13
C GLN A 80 2.86 14.21 -1.45
N ILE A 81 1.72 14.77 -1.83
CA ILE A 81 1.14 14.69 -3.17
C ILE A 81 1.36 16.05 -3.82
N CYS A 82 2.02 16.05 -4.97
CA CYS A 82 2.36 17.25 -5.71
C CYS A 82 1.79 17.18 -7.13
N ARG A 83 1.25 18.29 -7.63
CA ARG A 83 1.09 18.49 -9.07
C ARG A 83 2.43 18.91 -9.62
N ILE A 84 2.87 18.28 -10.69
CA ILE A 84 4.05 18.68 -11.44
C ILE A 84 3.68 18.97 -12.88
N THR A 85 4.42 19.86 -13.50
CA THR A 85 4.33 20.14 -14.93
C THR A 85 5.69 19.87 -15.56
N ALA A 86 5.71 19.18 -16.70
CA ALA A 86 6.95 18.81 -17.38
C ALA A 86 6.83 18.97 -18.90
N THR A 87 7.97 19.22 -19.56
CA THR A 87 8.07 19.32 -21.03
C THR A 87 9.08 18.32 -21.57
N PRO A 88 8.98 17.90 -22.84
CA PRO A 88 10.04 17.14 -23.50
C PRO A 88 11.37 17.88 -23.41
N LYS A 89 12.44 17.17 -23.06
CA LYS A 89 13.79 17.72 -23.08
C LYS A 89 14.17 17.97 -24.55
N PRO A 90 14.60 19.20 -24.92
CA PRO A 90 15.04 19.45 -26.28
C PRO A 90 16.22 18.53 -26.62
N PRO A 91 16.28 18.00 -27.86
CA PRO A 91 17.42 17.20 -28.28
C PRO A 91 18.71 18.02 -28.10
N PRO A 92 19.82 17.40 -27.68
CA PRO A 92 21.10 18.10 -27.60
C PRO A 92 21.39 18.72 -28.96
N SER A 93 21.64 20.03 -28.98
CA SER A 93 21.96 20.83 -30.16
C SER A 93 23.26 20.33 -30.79
N SER A 94 23.16 19.26 -31.56
CA SER A 94 24.23 18.79 -32.44
C SER A 94 24.21 19.73 -33.64
N GLY A 95 25.30 20.47 -33.83
CA GLY A 95 25.46 21.34 -34.98
C GLY A 95 25.27 20.57 -36.29
N SER A 96 24.50 21.20 -37.19
CA SER A 96 24.45 21.00 -38.64
C SER A 96 24.03 19.63 -39.23
N THR A 97 22.90 19.72 -39.94
CA THR A 97 22.54 19.10 -41.24
C THR A 97 22.41 17.57 -41.36
N SER A 98 21.18 17.10 -41.54
CA SER A 98 20.73 16.54 -42.83
C SER A 98 19.21 16.36 -42.85
N ARG A 99 18.56 16.88 -43.90
CA ARG A 99 17.14 16.69 -44.19
C ARG A 99 16.91 15.26 -44.65
N THR A 100 16.09 14.49 -43.93
CA THR A 100 15.31 13.41 -44.54
C THR A 100 13.88 13.47 -44.02
N ASN A 101 12.94 13.68 -44.95
CA ASN A 101 11.51 13.65 -44.68
C ASN A 101 11.06 12.19 -44.52
N SER A 102 10.52 11.82 -43.38
CA SER A 102 9.61 10.67 -43.29
C SER A 102 8.39 11.04 -42.45
N THR A 103 7.27 11.18 -43.13
CA THR A 103 5.94 11.35 -42.56
C THR A 103 5.48 10.03 -41.93
N SER A 104 5.23 10.05 -40.62
CA SER A 104 4.42 9.05 -39.94
C SER A 104 3.55 9.79 -38.94
N ALA A 105 2.26 9.91 -39.29
CA ALA A 105 1.24 10.53 -38.48
C ALA A 105 1.07 9.73 -37.18
N SER A 106 1.51 10.32 -36.09
CA SER A 106 1.02 10.00 -34.76
C SER A 106 0.39 11.27 -34.21
N ASN A 107 -0.83 11.16 -33.68
CA ASN A 107 -1.56 12.24 -33.03
C ASN A 107 -0.89 12.61 -31.70
N ILE A 108 0.33 13.14 -31.77
CA ILE A 108 1.08 13.67 -30.64
C ILE A 108 0.79 15.17 -30.60
N SER A 109 0.23 15.64 -29.48
CA SER A 109 0.08 17.05 -29.13
C SER A 109 1.34 17.85 -29.48
N PRO A 110 1.23 19.14 -29.85
CA PRO A 110 2.37 19.92 -30.33
C PRO A 110 3.58 19.82 -29.37
N PRO A 111 4.82 19.72 -29.89
CA PRO A 111 6.00 19.21 -29.19
C PRO A 111 6.55 20.08 -28.04
N HIS A 112 5.80 21.08 -27.56
CA HIS A 112 6.26 22.05 -26.56
C HIS A 112 5.25 22.36 -25.45
N ASP A 113 4.03 21.80 -25.48
CA ASP A 113 3.08 22.13 -24.43
C ASP A 113 3.43 21.42 -23.11
N PRO A 114 3.48 22.16 -21.99
CA PRO A 114 3.72 21.57 -20.68
C PRO A 114 2.62 20.57 -20.30
N GLN A 115 3.02 19.34 -19.98
CA GLN A 115 2.12 18.26 -19.56
C GLN A 115 2.03 18.21 -18.03
N SER A 116 0.82 18.04 -17.49
CA SER A 116 0.62 17.94 -16.04
C SER A 116 0.53 16.49 -15.56
N PHE A 117 1.18 16.22 -14.44
CA PHE A 117 1.22 14.93 -13.76
C PHE A 117 1.04 15.10 -12.24
N ILE A 118 0.80 14.00 -11.54
CA ILE A 118 0.75 13.93 -10.08
C ILE A 118 1.92 13.10 -9.58
N LEU A 119 2.77 13.67 -8.74
CA LEU A 119 3.77 12.96 -7.96
C LEU A 119 3.19 12.61 -6.59
N LYS A 120 3.13 11.32 -6.26
CA LYS A 120 2.92 10.83 -4.89
C LYS A 120 4.26 10.40 -4.33
N LEU A 121 4.80 11.16 -3.37
CA LEU A 121 6.07 10.90 -2.70
C LEU A 121 5.82 10.47 -1.26
N ILE A 122 6.39 9.34 -0.88
CA ILE A 122 6.37 8.78 0.45
C ILE A 122 7.82 8.74 0.95
N ALA A 123 8.07 9.49 2.02
CA ALA A 123 9.31 9.55 2.78
C ALA A 123 8.93 9.61 4.27
N PRO A 124 8.69 8.46 4.92
CA PRO A 124 8.31 8.39 6.32
C PRO A 124 9.41 8.99 7.21
N PRO A 125 9.05 9.65 8.32
CA PRO A 125 10.05 10.10 9.29
C PRO A 125 10.78 8.89 9.90
N SER A 126 12.09 8.99 10.09
CA SER A 126 12.87 7.94 10.77
C SER A 126 12.34 7.75 12.19
N THR A 127 11.88 6.54 12.51
CA THR A 127 11.45 6.20 13.87
C THR A 127 12.67 5.79 14.70
N THR A 128 12.96 6.51 15.78
CA THR A 128 14.05 6.21 16.72
C THR A 128 13.76 5.02 17.65
N THR A 129 12.57 4.43 17.58
CA THR A 129 12.13 3.32 18.42
C THR A 129 12.31 1.98 17.73
N THR A 130 12.90 1.02 18.43
CA THR A 130 13.20 -0.36 18.00
C THR A 130 11.97 -1.23 17.67
N THR A 131 10.76 -0.71 17.82
CA THR A 131 9.51 -1.38 17.42
C THR A 131 8.67 -0.44 16.57
N SER A 132 8.47 -0.80 15.30
CA SER A 132 7.53 -0.10 14.42
C SER A 132 6.11 -0.40 14.86
N SER A 133 5.27 0.63 15.04
CA SER A 133 3.85 0.41 15.39
C SER A 133 3.09 -0.29 14.26
N GLU A 134 2.04 -1.05 14.59
CA GLU A 134 1.15 -1.69 13.60
C GLU A 134 0.69 -0.69 12.53
N GLY A 135 0.34 0.53 12.95
CA GLY A 135 -0.07 1.61 12.05
C GLY A 135 1.06 2.15 11.16
N HIS A 136 2.32 2.12 11.61
CA HIS A 136 3.47 2.46 10.75
C HIS A 136 3.64 1.40 9.66
N ILE A 137 3.72 0.12 10.05
CA ILE A 137 3.91 -1.01 9.13
C ILE A 137 2.78 -1.03 8.10
N ARG A 138 1.52 -0.91 8.54
CA ARG A 138 0.34 -0.87 7.67
C ARG A 138 0.44 0.20 6.59
N LYS A 139 0.89 1.41 6.93
CA LYS A 139 1.04 2.50 5.96
C LYS A 139 2.11 2.21 4.93
N ILE A 140 3.28 1.72 5.36
CA ILE A 140 4.36 1.38 4.42
C ILE A 140 3.89 0.31 3.43
N LEU A 141 3.28 -0.76 3.93
CA LEU A 141 2.72 -1.82 3.10
C LEU A 141 1.63 -1.28 2.15
N SER A 142 0.74 -0.41 2.61
CA SER A 142 -0.34 0.13 1.77
C SER A 142 0.18 0.98 0.61
N TYR A 143 1.25 1.75 0.81
CA TYR A 143 1.92 2.47 -0.28
C TYR A 143 2.65 1.55 -1.27
N GLN A 144 3.25 0.46 -0.78
CA GLN A 144 3.86 -0.56 -1.64
C GLN A 144 2.81 -1.28 -2.49
N VAL A 145 1.67 -1.65 -1.88
CA VAL A 145 0.51 -2.25 -2.57
C VAL A 145 -0.05 -1.31 -3.63
N GLU A 146 -0.24 -0.02 -3.31
CA GLU A 146 -0.73 0.97 -4.28
C GLU A 146 0.22 1.12 -5.48
N GLN A 147 1.53 1.21 -5.22
CA GLN A 147 2.51 1.29 -6.29
C GLN A 147 2.52 0.01 -7.14
N TYR A 148 2.42 -1.18 -6.52
CA TYR A 148 2.31 -2.44 -7.26
C TYR A 148 1.05 -2.45 -8.14
N PHE A 149 -0.10 -2.02 -7.62
CA PHE A 149 -1.32 -1.91 -8.39
C PHE A 149 -1.11 -1.06 -9.64
N TYR A 150 -0.65 0.18 -9.51
CA TYR A 150 -0.50 1.08 -10.64
C TYR A 150 0.59 0.65 -11.63
N THR A 151 1.68 0.05 -11.16
CA THR A 151 2.80 -0.36 -12.02
C THR A 151 2.57 -1.70 -12.72
N THR A 152 1.76 -2.59 -12.14
CA THR A 152 1.68 -3.99 -12.57
C THR A 152 0.27 -4.44 -12.94
N LEU A 153 -0.76 -3.98 -12.22
CA LEU A 153 -2.14 -4.43 -12.41
C LEU A 153 -2.94 -3.47 -13.29
N ALA A 154 -2.86 -2.16 -13.03
CA ALA A 154 -3.53 -1.14 -13.82
C ALA A 154 -3.22 -1.21 -15.33
N PRO A 155 -1.99 -1.49 -15.79
CA PRO A 155 -1.70 -1.62 -17.22
C PRO A 155 -2.40 -2.80 -17.91
N LYS A 156 -2.90 -3.77 -17.14
CA LYS A 156 -3.65 -4.92 -17.66
C LYS A 156 -5.14 -4.62 -17.85
N LEU A 157 -5.64 -3.54 -17.24
CA LEU A 157 -7.05 -3.17 -17.33
C LEU A 157 -7.39 -2.69 -18.75
N PRO A 158 -8.56 -3.05 -19.29
CA PRO A 158 -9.04 -2.51 -20.55
C PRO A 158 -9.36 -1.02 -20.43
N PRO A 159 -9.39 -0.26 -21.55
CA PRO A 159 -9.75 1.16 -21.54
C PRO A 159 -11.14 1.48 -20.96
N SER A 160 -12.05 0.50 -20.90
CA SER A 160 -13.37 0.64 -20.27
C SER A 160 -13.30 0.77 -18.75
N ILE A 161 -12.18 0.39 -18.13
CA ILE A 161 -11.94 0.50 -16.68
C ILE A 161 -10.81 1.51 -16.47
N PRO A 162 -11.10 2.82 -16.58
CA PRO A 162 -10.07 3.84 -16.51
C PRO A 162 -9.45 3.88 -15.11
N THR A 163 -8.12 4.03 -15.08
CA THR A 163 -7.30 4.31 -13.90
C THR A 163 -6.21 5.31 -14.28
N ALA A 164 -5.53 5.88 -13.29
CA ALA A 164 -4.31 6.64 -13.56
C ALA A 164 -3.22 5.76 -14.20
N GLN A 165 -2.44 6.35 -15.10
CA GLN A 165 -1.30 5.69 -15.74
C GLN A 165 -0.01 6.10 -15.06
N VAL A 166 0.91 5.14 -14.86
CA VAL A 166 2.24 5.42 -14.33
C VAL A 166 3.15 5.94 -15.44
N LEU A 167 3.75 7.09 -15.21
CA LEU A 167 4.85 7.61 -16.02
C LEU A 167 6.18 7.01 -15.55
N ALA A 168 6.46 7.10 -14.26
CA ALA A 168 7.70 6.61 -13.66
C ALA A 168 7.49 6.34 -12.16
N SER A 169 8.29 5.46 -11.58
CA SER A 169 8.21 5.12 -10.16
C SER A 169 9.57 4.68 -9.61
N MET A 170 9.76 4.84 -8.31
CA MET A 170 10.91 4.33 -7.55
C MET A 170 10.45 3.79 -6.20
N ASN A 171 11.24 2.87 -5.67
CA ASN A 171 11.08 2.28 -4.35
C ASN A 171 12.47 1.91 -3.84
N GLU A 172 13.04 2.79 -3.03
CA GLU A 172 14.43 2.72 -2.58
C GLU A 172 14.48 2.59 -1.07
N ALA A 173 15.16 1.56 -0.58
CA ALA A 173 15.56 1.45 0.81
C ALA A 173 16.92 2.13 1.00
N HIS A 174 17.05 2.93 2.05
CA HIS A 174 18.26 3.68 2.37
C HIS A 174 19.09 2.96 3.43
N ALA A 175 20.38 3.28 3.48
CA ALA A 175 21.31 2.68 4.43
C ALA A 175 20.97 2.98 5.91
N ASP A 176 20.20 4.05 6.17
CA ASP A 176 19.70 4.42 7.49
C ASP A 176 18.41 3.67 7.88
N GLY A 177 17.95 2.74 7.05
CA GLY A 177 16.73 1.95 7.27
C GLY A 177 15.44 2.67 6.86
N THR A 178 15.52 3.90 6.35
CA THR A 178 14.35 4.59 5.79
C THR A 178 14.02 4.09 4.38
N ILE A 179 12.85 4.45 3.88
CA ILE A 179 12.38 4.07 2.55
C ILE A 179 11.83 5.30 1.83
N THR A 180 12.14 5.42 0.54
CA THR A 180 11.51 6.39 -0.36
C THR A 180 10.71 5.64 -1.42
N ILE A 181 9.39 5.86 -1.43
CA ILE A 181 8.51 5.36 -2.50
C ILE A 181 8.00 6.58 -3.25
N ALA A 182 8.14 6.61 -4.56
CA ALA A 182 7.58 7.68 -5.37
C ALA A 182 6.98 7.16 -6.67
N THR A 183 5.84 7.72 -7.06
CA THR A 183 5.16 7.38 -8.30
C THR A 183 4.65 8.65 -8.98
N ILE A 184 5.02 8.84 -10.24
CA ILE A 184 4.44 9.88 -11.11
C ILE A 184 3.29 9.24 -11.90
N LEU A 185 2.10 9.80 -11.71
CA LEU A 185 0.84 9.38 -12.30
C LEU A 185 0.31 10.45 -13.27
N SER A 186 -0.47 10.05 -14.27
CA SER A 186 -1.26 10.97 -15.09
C SER A 186 -2.18 11.86 -14.23
N ASP A 187 -2.28 13.16 -14.52
CA ASP A 187 -3.26 14.04 -13.84
C ASP A 187 -4.68 13.74 -14.34
N LEU A 188 -5.44 13.01 -13.51
CA LEU A 188 -6.82 12.59 -13.81
C LEU A 188 -7.77 13.77 -14.04
N LYS A 189 -7.50 14.96 -13.46
CA LYS A 189 -8.38 16.13 -13.61
C LYS A 189 -8.45 16.67 -15.04
N GLN A 190 -7.52 16.27 -15.91
CA GLN A 190 -7.56 16.63 -17.34
C GLN A 190 -8.78 16.02 -18.05
N ASN A 191 -9.14 14.78 -17.71
CA ASN A 191 -10.26 14.05 -18.32
C ASN A 191 -11.48 13.93 -17.39
N TYR A 192 -11.25 13.99 -16.08
CA TYR A 192 -12.27 13.85 -15.03
C TYR A 192 -12.19 15.06 -14.08
N PRO A 193 -12.70 16.24 -14.50
CA PRO A 193 -12.47 17.49 -13.78
C PRO A 193 -13.28 17.63 -12.48
N VAL A 194 -14.29 16.79 -12.26
CA VAL A 194 -15.20 16.90 -11.11
C VAL A 194 -14.76 15.93 -10.01
N ALA A 195 -14.23 16.47 -8.91
CA ALA A 195 -13.86 15.72 -7.72
C ALA A 195 -15.10 15.29 -6.92
N GLY A 196 -15.11 14.05 -6.44
CA GLY A 196 -16.14 13.61 -5.49
C GLY A 196 -15.98 14.21 -4.09
N GLU A 197 -14.79 14.69 -3.74
CA GLU A 197 -14.48 15.28 -2.41
C GLU A 197 -15.17 16.65 -2.13
N LYS A 198 -15.73 17.33 -3.15
CA LYS A 198 -16.25 18.71 -3.03
C LYS A 198 -17.75 18.88 -3.30
N ARG A 199 -18.50 17.77 -3.38
CA ARG A 199 -19.96 17.80 -3.50
C ARG A 199 -20.53 16.76 -2.54
N GLU A 200 -21.27 17.22 -1.53
CA GLU A 200 -22.04 16.32 -0.69
C GLU A 200 -22.94 15.46 -1.58
N VAL A 201 -22.85 14.15 -1.39
CA VAL A 201 -23.60 13.08 -2.07
C VAL A 201 -23.39 13.03 -3.59
N LEU A 202 -22.92 11.87 -4.08
CA LEU A 202 -22.88 11.58 -5.51
C LEU A 202 -24.30 11.69 -6.10
N THR A 203 -24.42 12.33 -7.26
CA THR A 203 -25.70 12.30 -8.00
C THR A 203 -26.04 10.86 -8.42
N PRO A 204 -27.31 10.51 -8.67
CA PRO A 204 -27.67 9.18 -9.15
C PRO A 204 -26.88 8.74 -10.39
N VAL A 205 -26.60 9.67 -11.32
CA VAL A 205 -25.78 9.41 -12.51
C VAL A 205 -24.36 8.98 -12.14
N GLN A 206 -23.73 9.69 -11.19
CA GLN A 206 -22.38 9.36 -10.72
C GLN A 206 -22.36 8.05 -9.92
N VAL A 207 -23.42 7.76 -9.14
CA VAL A 207 -23.55 6.48 -8.42
C VAL A 207 -23.62 5.33 -9.41
N HIS A 208 -24.45 5.43 -10.45
CA HIS A 208 -24.53 4.39 -11.48
C HIS A 208 -23.21 4.22 -12.22
N ALA A 209 -22.56 5.32 -12.62
CA ALA A 209 -21.26 5.24 -13.27
C ALA A 209 -20.16 4.63 -12.37
N ALA A 210 -20.22 4.89 -11.05
CA ALA A 210 -19.33 4.25 -10.09
C ALA A 210 -19.62 2.76 -9.91
N LEU A 211 -20.89 2.37 -9.86
CA LEU A 211 -21.29 0.96 -9.80
C LEU A 211 -20.90 0.20 -11.07
N ASP A 212 -21.06 0.82 -12.25
CA ASP A 212 -20.63 0.24 -13.53
C ASP A 212 -19.12 0.02 -13.54
N TRP A 213 -18.34 1.03 -13.12
CA TRP A 213 -16.88 0.89 -13.00
C TRP A 213 -16.49 -0.23 -12.04
N LEU A 214 -17.13 -0.33 -10.86
CA LEU A 214 -16.86 -1.36 -9.87
C LEU A 214 -17.23 -2.75 -10.39
N ALA A 215 -18.38 -2.88 -11.06
CA ALA A 215 -18.81 -4.13 -11.68
C ALA A 215 -17.82 -4.59 -12.76
N ASP A 216 -17.35 -3.69 -13.62
CA ASP A 216 -16.36 -4.00 -14.64
C ASP A 216 -15.01 -4.37 -14.02
N PHE A 217 -14.54 -3.62 -13.02
CA PHE A 217 -13.29 -3.91 -12.29
C PHE A 217 -13.34 -5.27 -11.60
N HIS A 218 -14.41 -5.54 -10.85
CA HIS A 218 -14.62 -6.83 -10.18
C HIS A 218 -14.77 -7.97 -11.20
N GLY A 219 -15.53 -7.78 -12.28
CA GLY A 219 -15.71 -8.78 -13.33
C GLY A 219 -14.41 -9.10 -14.05
N PHE A 220 -13.57 -8.09 -14.33
CA PHE A 220 -12.26 -8.29 -14.94
C PHE A 220 -11.34 -9.15 -14.08
N TRP A 221 -11.27 -8.89 -12.77
CA TRP A 221 -10.37 -9.65 -11.89
C TRP A 221 -10.92 -10.99 -11.43
N TRP A 222 -12.24 -11.18 -11.43
CA TRP A 222 -12.91 -12.41 -11.00
C TRP A 222 -12.31 -13.68 -11.62
N SER A 223 -12.13 -13.66 -12.94
CA SER A 223 -11.60 -14.81 -13.68
C SER A 223 -10.08 -14.96 -13.55
N ARG A 224 -9.39 -14.01 -12.91
CA ARG A 224 -7.93 -13.88 -12.88
C ARG A 224 -7.32 -14.03 -11.48
N VAL A 225 -8.10 -13.78 -10.41
CA VAL A 225 -7.59 -13.93 -9.03
C VAL A 225 -7.20 -15.36 -8.68
N GLY A 226 -7.76 -16.37 -9.38
CA GLY A 226 -7.37 -17.77 -9.20
C GLY A 226 -5.94 -18.08 -9.65
N ASP A 227 -5.35 -17.24 -10.50
CA ASP A 227 -3.98 -17.42 -11.01
C ASP A 227 -2.94 -16.65 -10.16
N MET A 228 -3.37 -15.93 -9.13
CA MET A 228 -2.47 -15.18 -8.26
C MET A 228 -1.73 -16.13 -7.31
N ASP A 229 -0.44 -15.88 -7.13
CA ASP A 229 0.36 -16.61 -6.15
C ASP A 229 0.12 -16.04 -4.74
N TYR A 230 -0.62 -16.79 -3.93
CA TYR A 230 -0.99 -16.43 -2.55
C TYR A 230 0.22 -16.20 -1.65
N ARG A 231 1.39 -16.76 -1.99
CA ARG A 231 2.64 -16.51 -1.26
C ARG A 231 3.12 -15.08 -1.46
N THR A 232 2.76 -14.42 -2.55
CA THR A 232 3.19 -13.03 -2.82
C THR A 232 2.22 -11.97 -2.30
N LEU A 233 1.06 -12.39 -1.78
CA LEU A 233 0.06 -11.50 -1.21
C LEU A 233 0.52 -11.00 0.17
N VAL A 234 0.23 -9.73 0.44
CA VAL A 234 0.63 -9.05 1.68
C VAL A 234 -0.30 -9.47 2.82
N ARG A 235 0.29 -9.95 3.92
CA ARG A 235 -0.44 -10.40 5.12
C ARG A 235 -0.75 -9.24 6.07
N PRO A 236 -1.58 -9.44 7.11
CA PRO A 236 -1.74 -8.45 8.17
C PRO A 236 -0.39 -7.89 8.66
N PRO A 237 -0.30 -6.59 9.01
CA PRO A 237 0.95 -5.91 9.34
C PRO A 237 1.80 -6.65 10.39
N LEU A 238 1.16 -7.13 11.46
CA LEU A 238 1.86 -7.85 12.52
C LEU A 238 2.35 -9.23 12.07
N GLU A 239 1.65 -9.90 11.17
CA GLU A 239 2.11 -11.18 10.61
C GLU A 239 3.23 -10.98 9.59
N GLU A 240 3.15 -9.92 8.79
CA GLU A 240 4.12 -9.60 7.74
C GLU A 240 5.50 -9.28 8.32
N VAL A 241 5.59 -8.68 9.50
CA VAL A 241 6.87 -8.42 10.20
C VAL A 241 7.57 -9.69 10.66
N HIS A 242 6.81 -10.73 11.00
CA HIS A 242 7.37 -12.00 11.47
C HIS A 242 7.66 -12.99 10.34
N ARG A 243 7.48 -12.55 9.08
CA ARG A 243 7.71 -13.39 7.91
C ARG A 243 9.20 -13.37 7.58
N ASP A 244 9.85 -14.55 7.60
CA ASP A 244 11.27 -14.67 7.30
C ASP A 244 11.61 -14.05 5.92
N ASP A 245 12.52 -13.07 5.91
CA ASP A 245 12.89 -12.27 4.74
C ASP A 245 13.68 -13.06 3.68
N ASP A 246 14.29 -14.19 4.06
CA ASP A 246 15.26 -14.92 3.22
C ASP A 246 14.66 -15.56 1.96
N ASP A 247 13.34 -15.64 1.83
CA ASP A 247 12.64 -16.22 0.67
C ASP A 247 11.35 -15.44 0.32
N ALA A 248 11.19 -14.21 0.82
CA ALA A 248 9.95 -13.45 0.65
C ALA A 248 9.81 -12.99 -0.82
N PRO A 249 8.84 -13.54 -1.59
CA PRO A 249 8.64 -13.12 -2.96
C PRO A 249 8.21 -11.64 -3.01
N ARG A 250 8.47 -10.97 -4.14
CA ARG A 250 8.09 -9.57 -4.36
C ARG A 250 6.62 -9.34 -3.96
N LYS A 251 6.41 -8.55 -2.91
CA LYS A 251 5.08 -8.20 -2.36
C LYS A 251 4.18 -7.61 -3.45
N THR A 252 2.91 -8.04 -3.46
CA THR A 252 1.93 -7.66 -4.48
C THR A 252 0.81 -6.81 -3.88
N VAL A 253 -0.42 -7.32 -3.83
CA VAL A 253 -1.61 -6.72 -3.24
C VAL A 253 -1.92 -7.38 -1.89
N TRP A 254 -2.87 -6.82 -1.13
CA TRP A 254 -3.28 -7.42 0.14
C TRP A 254 -3.91 -8.80 -0.07
N LEU A 255 -3.57 -9.74 0.82
CA LEU A 255 -4.27 -11.02 0.92
C LEU A 255 -5.74 -10.80 1.19
N ASN A 256 -6.07 -9.89 2.11
CA ASN A 256 -7.42 -9.42 2.38
C ASN A 256 -7.49 -7.92 2.08
N GLY A 257 -8.10 -7.59 0.95
CA GLY A 257 -8.34 -6.21 0.55
C GLY A 257 -9.40 -5.55 1.42
N GLY A 258 -9.36 -4.23 1.51
CA GLY A 258 -10.32 -3.47 2.32
C GLY A 258 -9.66 -2.63 3.42
N TYR A 259 -10.18 -1.42 3.60
CA TYR A 259 -9.72 -0.47 4.62
C TYR A 259 -9.98 -0.96 6.05
N THR A 260 -11.07 -1.73 6.23
CA THR A 260 -11.57 -2.20 7.54
C THR A 260 -11.40 -3.71 7.72
N TYR A 261 -10.26 -4.25 7.29
CA TYR A 261 -9.86 -5.62 7.63
C TYR A 261 -9.37 -5.66 9.09
N LEU A 262 -10.10 -6.37 9.96
CA LEU A 262 -9.88 -6.40 11.42
C LEU A 262 -8.43 -6.74 11.81
N ALA A 263 -7.78 -7.69 11.13
CA ALA A 263 -6.42 -8.11 11.47
C ALA A 263 -5.36 -7.03 11.22
N THR A 264 -5.71 -5.96 10.49
CA THR A 264 -4.84 -4.78 10.30
C THR A 264 -5.06 -3.69 11.34
N ARG A 265 -6.00 -3.89 12.28
CA ARG A 265 -6.47 -2.90 13.26
C ARG A 265 -6.59 -3.50 14.66
N LEU A 266 -5.75 -4.47 15.01
CA LEU A 266 -5.88 -5.19 16.28
C LEU A 266 -5.59 -4.28 17.47
N SER A 267 -4.67 -3.32 17.32
CA SER A 267 -4.40 -2.29 18.32
C SER A 267 -5.62 -1.38 18.54
N GLU A 268 -6.26 -0.92 17.46
CA GLU A 268 -7.47 -0.09 17.53
C GLU A 268 -8.66 -0.89 18.12
N TYR A 269 -8.84 -2.15 17.72
CA TYR A 269 -9.86 -3.04 18.26
C TYR A 269 -9.66 -3.28 19.77
N THR A 270 -8.43 -3.56 20.19
CA THR A 270 -8.07 -3.72 21.61
C THR A 270 -8.33 -2.43 22.40
N THR A 271 -8.05 -1.27 21.80
CA THR A 271 -8.37 0.01 22.44
C THR A 271 -9.88 0.18 22.60
N LEU A 272 -10.67 -0.20 21.59
CA LEU A 272 -12.13 -0.14 21.63
C LEU A 272 -12.72 -1.05 22.71
N THR A 273 -12.18 -2.26 22.93
CA THR A 273 -12.69 -3.21 23.93
C THR A 273 -12.60 -2.67 25.36
N HIS A 274 -11.64 -1.78 25.62
CA HIS A 274 -11.41 -1.10 26.90
C HIS A 274 -12.07 0.30 26.97
N ASN A 275 -12.62 0.81 25.87
CA ASN A 275 -13.24 2.13 25.83
C ASN A 275 -14.70 2.09 26.29
N HIS A 276 -14.92 2.16 27.61
CA HIS A 276 -16.25 2.07 28.22
C HIS A 276 -17.20 3.24 27.87
N SER A 277 -16.70 4.37 27.37
CA SER A 277 -17.53 5.50 26.94
C SER A 277 -17.95 5.40 25.47
N SER A 278 -17.38 4.48 24.69
CA SER A 278 -17.75 4.30 23.29
C SER A 278 -19.05 3.51 23.16
N GLU A 279 -20.02 4.07 22.43
CA GLU A 279 -21.25 3.38 22.03
C GLU A 279 -20.97 2.13 21.18
N TRP A 280 -19.84 2.11 20.47
CA TRP A 280 -19.44 1.04 19.56
C TRP A 280 -18.78 -0.15 20.25
N ARG A 281 -18.37 -0.01 21.51
CA ARG A 281 -17.72 -1.09 22.27
C ARG A 281 -18.61 -2.33 22.34
N ARG A 282 -19.84 -2.20 22.85
CA ARG A 282 -20.73 -3.36 23.03
C ARG A 282 -21.09 -4.03 21.69
N PRO A 283 -21.58 -3.30 20.66
CA PRO A 283 -21.97 -3.93 19.40
C PRO A 283 -20.82 -4.66 18.69
N LEU A 284 -19.61 -4.11 18.72
CA LEU A 284 -18.50 -4.62 17.93
C LEU A 284 -17.60 -5.61 18.67
N THR A 285 -17.45 -5.48 19.99
CA THR A 285 -16.42 -6.22 20.75
C THR A 285 -17.00 -7.18 21.80
N GLN A 286 -18.30 -7.12 22.09
CA GLN A 286 -18.90 -8.04 23.07
C GLN A 286 -19.03 -9.43 22.45
N ALA A 287 -18.54 -10.44 23.16
CA ALA A 287 -18.69 -11.83 22.77
C ALA A 287 -20.18 -12.20 22.65
N THR A 288 -20.51 -12.83 21.53
CA THR A 288 -21.83 -13.43 21.29
C THR A 288 -21.99 -14.72 22.11
N ARG A 289 -23.13 -15.40 21.96
CA ARG A 289 -23.35 -16.72 22.60
C ARG A 289 -22.31 -17.76 22.19
N GLU A 290 -21.63 -17.56 21.06
CA GLU A 290 -20.58 -18.41 20.52
C GLU A 290 -19.16 -18.02 20.99
N GLN A 291 -19.05 -17.14 21.99
CA GLN A 291 -17.78 -16.63 22.56
C GLN A 291 -16.91 -15.79 21.61
N VAL A 292 -17.41 -15.44 20.42
CA VAL A 292 -16.74 -14.55 19.46
C VAL A 292 -17.56 -13.27 19.28
N SER A 293 -16.89 -12.14 19.08
CA SER A 293 -17.55 -10.86 18.80
C SER A 293 -18.09 -10.79 17.37
N VAL A 294 -18.99 -9.84 17.10
CA VAL A 294 -19.48 -9.57 15.74
C VAL A 294 -18.34 -9.20 14.79
N SER A 295 -17.34 -8.44 15.27
CA SER A 295 -16.18 -8.06 14.46
C SER A 295 -15.37 -9.29 14.02
N GLU A 296 -15.13 -10.22 14.95
CA GLU A 296 -14.38 -11.46 14.67
C GLU A 296 -15.17 -12.39 13.73
N LEU A 297 -16.49 -12.50 13.93
CA LEU A 297 -17.38 -13.26 13.05
C LEU A 297 -17.34 -12.72 11.61
N ILE A 298 -17.57 -11.42 11.43
CA ILE A 298 -17.51 -10.78 10.10
C ILE A 298 -16.12 -10.97 9.49
N ALA A 299 -15.05 -10.76 10.26
CA ALA A 299 -13.70 -10.95 9.76
C ALA A 299 -13.48 -12.39 9.27
N SER A 300 -13.94 -13.40 9.99
CA SER A 300 -13.79 -14.81 9.59
C SER A 300 -14.53 -15.16 8.28
N ILE A 301 -15.66 -14.49 8.00
CA ILE A 301 -16.44 -14.68 6.77
C ILE A 301 -15.76 -13.98 5.59
N LEU A 302 -15.23 -12.78 5.82
CA LEU A 302 -14.63 -11.95 4.78
C LEU A 302 -13.19 -12.35 4.41
N VAL A 303 -12.52 -13.18 5.22
CA VAL A 303 -11.16 -13.64 4.93
C VAL A 303 -11.13 -14.41 3.60
N PRO A 304 -10.28 -13.99 2.65
CA PRO A 304 -10.11 -14.72 1.40
C PRO A 304 -9.54 -16.11 1.67
N THR A 305 -10.13 -17.08 0.99
CA THR A 305 -9.71 -18.47 1.05
C THR A 305 -9.29 -18.93 -0.34
N GLU A 306 -8.36 -19.87 -0.42
CA GLU A 306 -7.93 -20.43 -1.69
C GLU A 306 -9.09 -21.19 -2.37
N LYS A 307 -9.12 -21.15 -3.71
CA LYS A 307 -10.07 -21.93 -4.51
C LYS A 307 -9.91 -23.41 -4.16
N GLY A 308 -11.03 -24.08 -3.89
CA GLY A 308 -11.06 -25.49 -3.49
C GLY A 308 -11.01 -25.74 -1.98
N SER A 309 -10.92 -24.70 -1.15
CA SER A 309 -11.03 -24.81 0.33
C SER A 309 -12.43 -25.23 0.81
N GLY A 310 -13.44 -25.25 -0.07
CA GLY A 310 -14.83 -25.54 0.27
C GLY A 310 -15.60 -24.36 0.87
N SER A 311 -14.96 -23.18 1.02
CA SER A 311 -15.65 -21.96 1.42
C SER A 311 -16.52 -21.43 0.28
N VAL A 312 -17.78 -21.11 0.59
CA VAL A 312 -18.70 -20.44 -0.35
C VAL A 312 -18.10 -19.12 -0.85
N SER A 313 -17.31 -18.42 -0.02
CA SER A 313 -16.71 -17.14 -0.39
C SER A 313 -15.65 -17.28 -1.50
N ALA A 314 -14.99 -18.43 -1.64
CA ALA A 314 -13.88 -18.63 -2.57
C ALA A 314 -14.31 -18.55 -4.05
N GLU A 315 -15.56 -18.92 -4.36
CA GLU A 315 -16.11 -18.82 -5.71
C GLU A 315 -16.38 -17.37 -6.12
N TYR A 316 -16.59 -16.49 -5.14
CA TYR A 316 -16.99 -15.10 -5.33
C TYR A 316 -15.87 -14.08 -5.09
N MET A 317 -14.63 -14.56 -5.02
CA MET A 317 -13.45 -13.72 -4.83
C MET A 317 -13.12 -12.95 -6.11
N THR A 318 -12.80 -11.68 -5.93
CA THR A 318 -12.22 -10.80 -6.94
C THR A 318 -11.18 -9.90 -6.30
N LEU A 319 -10.58 -9.02 -7.11
CA LEU A 319 -9.72 -7.95 -6.61
C LEU A 319 -10.59 -6.74 -6.31
N LEU A 320 -10.50 -6.23 -5.09
CA LEU A 320 -11.22 -5.05 -4.63
C LEU A 320 -10.37 -3.79 -4.80
N HIS A 321 -11.01 -2.64 -5.00
CA HIS A 321 -10.35 -1.34 -4.80
C HIS A 321 -9.89 -1.15 -3.33
N GLY A 322 -10.72 -1.61 -2.39
CA GLY A 322 -10.41 -1.69 -0.97
C GLY A 322 -10.72 -0.44 -0.13
N ASP A 323 -10.86 0.73 -0.73
CA ASP A 323 -11.29 1.95 -0.03
C ASP A 323 -12.22 2.80 -0.91
N VAL A 324 -13.35 2.21 -1.31
CA VAL A 324 -14.34 2.86 -2.18
C VAL A 324 -15.09 3.93 -1.39
N LYS A 325 -14.98 5.18 -1.84
CA LYS A 325 -15.70 6.33 -1.29
C LYS A 325 -15.70 7.49 -2.29
N SER A 326 -16.59 8.46 -2.11
CA SER A 326 -16.70 9.64 -2.99
C SER A 326 -15.39 10.42 -3.08
N GLU A 327 -14.60 10.44 -2.01
CA GLU A 327 -13.33 11.16 -1.94
C GLU A 327 -12.22 10.48 -2.76
N ASN A 328 -12.45 9.25 -3.24
CA ASN A 328 -11.48 8.44 -3.98
C ASN A 328 -11.87 8.28 -5.47
N LEU A 329 -12.72 9.19 -5.99
CA LEU A 329 -13.07 9.20 -7.41
C LEU A 329 -13.13 10.61 -8.01
N PHE A 330 -12.82 10.69 -9.30
CA PHE A 330 -13.18 11.81 -10.15
C PHE A 330 -14.24 11.38 -11.16
N THR A 331 -15.03 12.34 -11.62
CA THR A 331 -16.05 12.13 -12.66
C THR A 331 -15.84 13.07 -13.83
N SER A 332 -16.29 12.65 -15.00
CA SER A 332 -16.41 13.52 -16.17
C SER A 332 -17.39 14.66 -15.89
N ALA A 333 -17.35 15.71 -16.72
CA ALA A 333 -18.17 16.90 -16.49
C ALA A 333 -19.68 16.59 -16.45
N ASP A 334 -20.15 15.58 -17.18
CA ASP A 334 -21.55 15.13 -17.18
C ASP A 334 -21.82 13.99 -16.18
N GLY A 335 -20.81 13.53 -15.45
CA GLY A 335 -20.90 12.52 -14.40
C GLY A 335 -21.08 11.08 -14.89
N LYS A 336 -21.12 10.83 -16.21
CA LYS A 336 -21.43 9.50 -16.78
C LYS A 336 -20.27 8.52 -16.76
N THR A 337 -19.07 9.01 -16.53
CA THR A 337 -17.88 8.17 -16.39
C THR A 337 -17.11 8.59 -15.16
N VAL A 338 -16.53 7.61 -14.48
CA VAL A 338 -15.73 7.83 -13.29
C VAL A 338 -14.35 7.20 -13.44
N VAL A 339 -13.41 7.69 -12.65
CA VAL A 339 -12.11 7.07 -12.43
C VAL A 339 -11.85 7.03 -10.93
N PHE A 340 -11.55 5.84 -10.42
CA PHE A 340 -11.12 5.65 -9.04
C PHE A 340 -9.61 5.87 -8.90
N TYR A 341 -9.21 6.29 -7.71
CA TYR A 341 -7.82 6.42 -7.28
C TYR A 341 -7.69 6.07 -5.80
N ASP A 342 -6.45 6.02 -5.30
CA ASP A 342 -6.13 5.60 -3.93
C ASP A 342 -6.32 4.09 -3.67
N PHE A 343 -5.63 3.27 -4.47
CA PHE A 343 -5.65 1.80 -4.45
C PHE A 343 -4.80 1.18 -3.31
N GLN A 344 -4.63 1.89 -2.20
CA GLN A 344 -3.80 1.49 -1.05
C GLN A 344 -4.24 0.21 -0.36
N TYR A 345 -5.52 -0.11 -0.47
CA TYR A 345 -6.14 -1.27 0.18
C TYR A 345 -6.59 -2.32 -0.82
N THR A 346 -6.07 -2.27 -2.04
CA THR A 346 -6.34 -3.26 -3.08
C THR A 346 -5.92 -4.65 -2.62
N GLY A 347 -6.81 -5.62 -2.75
CA GLY A 347 -6.55 -7.00 -2.36
C GLY A 347 -7.71 -7.92 -2.67
N LEU A 348 -7.59 -9.19 -2.30
CA LEU A 348 -8.67 -10.14 -2.54
C LEU A 348 -9.85 -9.88 -1.61
N GLY A 349 -11.05 -10.13 -2.09
CA GLY A 349 -12.25 -10.10 -1.27
C GLY A 349 -13.51 -10.36 -2.08
N LEU A 350 -14.65 -10.31 -1.39
CA LEU A 350 -15.96 -10.47 -2.02
C LEU A 350 -16.36 -9.19 -2.74
N GLY A 351 -16.63 -9.27 -4.04
CA GLY A 351 -16.95 -8.10 -4.89
C GLY A 351 -18.27 -7.37 -4.57
N VAL A 352 -18.99 -7.81 -3.53
CA VAL A 352 -20.19 -7.14 -3.00
C VAL A 352 -19.86 -6.15 -1.88
N CYS A 353 -18.62 -6.16 -1.38
CA CYS A 353 -18.15 -5.35 -0.25
C CYS A 353 -17.58 -4.00 -0.67
#